data_AF-A0A7V0T653-F1
#
_entry.id   AF-A0A7V0T653-F1
#
_cell.length_a   1.000
_cell.length_b   1.000
_cell.length_c   1.000
_cell.angle_alpha   90.00
_cell.angle_beta   90.00
_cell.angle_gamma   90.00
#
_symmetry.space_group_name_H-M   'P 1'
#
loop_
_entity.id
_entity.type
_entity.pdbx_description
1 polymer ?
#
loop_
_entity_poly.entity_id
_entity_poly.type
_entity_poly.pdbx_seq_one_letter_code
_entity_poly.pdbx_strand_id
1 'polypeptide(L)' 'MPPDWQPRIVAFLCNWCSYAGADLAGISRIQYPPSIRVIRVPCSGRVDPFYILKA' A
#
# COMPACT_ATOMS: atom_id res chain seq x y z
N MET A 1 -16.60 14.95 -10.39
CA MET A 1 -16.05 13.61 -10.13
C MET A 1 -17.13 12.62 -10.50
N PRO A 2 -16.94 11.73 -11.50
CA PRO A 2 -17.99 10.81 -11.90
C PRO A 2 -18.42 9.97 -10.68
N PRO A 3 -19.73 9.70 -10.50
CA PRO A 3 -20.24 9.04 -9.30
C PRO A 3 -19.67 7.63 -9.05
N ASP A 4 -19.12 6.98 -10.07
CA ASP A 4 -18.60 5.60 -10.01
C ASP A 4 -17.05 5.50 -10.02
N TRP A 5 -16.34 6.62 -9.84
CA TRP A 5 -14.87 6.60 -9.85
C TRP A 5 -14.33 6.05 -8.52
N GLN A 6 -13.56 4.95 -8.56
CA GLN A 6 -12.82 4.43 -7.41
C GLN A 6 -11.33 4.77 -7.53
N PRO A 7 -10.71 5.34 -6.49
CA PRO A 7 -9.28 5.64 -6.51
C PRO A 7 -8.47 4.35 -6.63
N ARG A 8 -7.39 4.39 -7.41
CA ARG A 8 -6.38 3.33 -7.46
C ARG A 8 -5.16 3.83 -6.70
N ILE A 9 -4.90 3.25 -5.53
CA ILE A 9 -3.81 3.69 -4.65
C ILE A 9 -2.77 2.58 -4.62
N VAL A 10 -1.52 2.93 -4.91
CA VAL A 10 -0.37 2.02 -4.76
C VAL A 10 0.38 2.40 -3.50
N ALA A 11 0.68 1.41 -2.64
CA ALA A 11 1.39 1.60 -1.39
C ALA A 11 2.65 0.74 -1.34
N PHE A 12 3.81 1.36 -1.15
CA PHE A 12 5.06 0.64 -0.93
C PHE A 12 5.26 0.41 0.56
N LEU A 13 5.25 -0.85 0.98
CA LEU A 13 5.41 -1.21 2.39
C LEU A 13 6.74 -1.92 2.59
N CYS A 14 7.50 -1.48 3.60
CA CYS A 14 8.70 -2.19 4.00
C CYS A 14 8.35 -3.54 4.61
N ASN A 15 9.20 -4.53 4.34
CA ASN A 15 8.99 -5.90 4.78
C ASN A 15 8.87 -6.03 6.31
N TRP A 16 9.68 -5.26 7.03
CA TRP A 16 9.89 -5.47 8.47
C TRP A 16 8.85 -4.79 9.35
N CYS A 17 8.49 -3.53 9.06
CA CYS A 17 7.60 -2.76 9.91
C CYS A 17 6.21 -2.59 9.28
N SER A 18 6.15 -2.00 8.08
CA SER A 18 4.88 -1.59 7.48
C SER A 18 4.06 -2.78 6.95
N TYR A 19 4.71 -3.78 6.35
CA TYR A 19 4.02 -4.98 5.87
C TYR A 19 3.51 -5.82 7.04
N ALA A 20 4.30 -5.97 8.10
CA ALA A 20 3.85 -6.60 9.35
C ALA A 20 2.66 -5.86 9.99
N GLY A 21 2.64 -4.52 9.92
CA GLY A 21 1.49 -3.72 10.35
C GLY A 21 0.24 -3.96 9.49
N ALA A 22 0.39 -4.15 8.18
CA ALA A 22 -0.71 -4.51 7.29
C ALA A 22 -1.25 -5.92 7.59
N ASP A 23 -0.35 -6.88 7.88
CA ASP A 23 -0.74 -8.23 8.31
C ASP A 23 -1.50 -8.18 9.63
N LEU A 24 -1.05 -7.35 10.59
CA LEU A 24 -1.74 -7.15 11.86
C LEU A 24 -3.14 -6.55 11.66
N ALA A 25 -3.27 -5.54 10.78
CA ALA A 25 -4.57 -4.96 10.45
C ALA A 25 -5.55 -6.01 9.88
N GLY A 26 -5.03 -6.94 9.07
CA GLY A 26 -5.79 -8.10 8.57
C GLY A 26 -6.23 -9.05 9.68
N ILE A 27 -5.32 -9.40 10.60
CA ILE A 27 -5.61 -10.27 11.76
C ILE A 27 -6.63 -9.62 12.69
N SER A 28 -6.50 -8.32 12.94
CA SER A 28 -7.42 -7.52 13.74
C SER A 28 -8.74 -7.20 13.02
N ARG A 29 -8.91 -7.66 11.78
CA ARG A 29 -10.13 -7.46 10.96
C ARG A 29 -10.50 -5.98 10.77
N ILE A 30 -9.50 -5.10 10.76
CA ILE A 30 -9.69 -3.67 10.54
C ILE A 30 -10.14 -3.47 9.10
N GLN A 31 -11.35 -2.95 8.91
CA GLN A 31 -11.89 -2.68 7.58
C GLN A 31 -11.27 -1.42 7.00
N TYR A 32 -10.85 -1.50 5.74
CA TYR A 32 -10.33 -0.38 4.97
C TYR A 32 -10.83 -0.48 3.52
N PRO A 33 -10.86 0.64 2.77
CA PRO A 33 -11.29 0.62 1.38
C PRO A 33 -10.41 -0.29 0.50
N PRO A 34 -11.00 -1.10 -0.41
CA PRO A 34 -10.26 -2.02 -1.28
C PRO A 34 -9.47 -1.32 -2.42
N SER A 35 -9.38 0.01 -2.38
CA SER A 35 -8.68 0.84 -3.38
C SER A 35 -7.15 0.69 -3.33
N ILE A 36 -6.61 0.18 -2.23
CA ILE A 36 -5.17 0.10 -1.98
C ILE A 36 -4.56 -1.21 -2.47
N ARG A 37 -3.42 -1.12 -3.16
CA ARG A 37 -2.62 -2.25 -3.62
C ARG A 37 -1.22 -2.13 -3.04
N VAL A 38 -0.81 -3.15 -2.29
CA VAL A 38 0.46 -3.15 -1.56
C VAL A 38 1.57 -3.76 -2.43
N ILE A 39 2.70 -3.07 -2.51
CA ILE A 39 3.96 -3.57 -3.06
C ILE A 39 4.96 -3.74 -1.91
N ARG A 40 5.43 -4.96 -1.71
CA ARG A 40 6.41 -5.29 -0.67
C ARG A 40 7.83 -4.97 -1.13
N VAL A 41 8.57 -4.22 -0.30
CA VAL A 41 9.99 -3.92 -0.51
C VAL A 41 10.81 -4.32 0.73
N PRO A 42 12.10 -4.68 0.60
CA PRO A 42 12.91 -5.10 1.75
C PRO A 42 13.04 -4.01 2.82
N CYS A 43 13.16 -2.75 2.42
CA CYS A 43 13.18 -1.58 3.30
C CYS A 43 12.59 -0.37 2.56
N SER A 44 12.09 0.64 3.27
CA SER A 44 11.60 1.90 2.67
C SER A 44 12.69 2.61 1.87
N GLY A 45 13.97 2.44 2.22
CA GLY A 45 15.10 2.96 1.45
C GLY A 45 15.26 2.37 0.03
N ARG A 46 14.55 1.28 -0.30
CA ARG A 46 14.51 0.72 -1.67
C ARG A 46 13.60 1.52 -2.60
N VAL A 47 12.71 2.35 -2.05
CA VAL A 47 11.72 3.11 -2.83
C VAL A 47 12.41 4.27 -3.52
N ASP A 48 12.72 4.06 -4.79
CA ASP A 48 13.24 5.08 -5.68
C ASP A 48 12.11 5.99 -6.23
N PRO A 49 12.31 7.31 -6.37
CA PRO A 49 11.33 8.23 -6.92
C PRO A 49 10.77 7.83 -8.31
N PHE A 50 11.56 7.15 -9.15
CA PHE A 50 11.10 6.64 -10.44
C PHE A 50 9.96 5.62 -10.30
N TYR A 51 9.89 4.88 -9.19
CA TYR A 51 8.74 4.00 -8.94
C TYR A 51 7.46 4.78 -8.66
N ILE A 52 7.56 5.96 -8.04
CA ILE A 52 6.40 6.81 -7.72
C ILE A 52 5.90 7.50 -8.99
N LEU A 53 6.80 7.97 -9.84
CA LEU A 53 6.45 8.63 -11.11
C LEU A 53 5.85 7.66 -12.15
N LYS A 54 6.23 6.38 -12.09
CA LYS A 54 5.71 5.32 -12.97
C LYS A 54 4.40 4.70 -12.46
N ALA A 55 4.10 4.86 -11.18
CA ALA A 55 2.94 4.27 -10.52
C ALA A 55 1.61 4.87 -10.96
#